data_AF-A0A2Z6RSC9-F1
#
_entry.id   AF-A0A2Z6RSC9-F1
#
_cell.length_a   1.000
_cell.length_b   1.000
_cell.length_c   1.000
_cell.angle_alpha   90.00
_cell.angle_beta   90.00
_cell.angle_gamma   90.00
#
_symmetry.space_group_name_H-M   'P 1'
#
loop_
_entity.id
_entity.type
_entity.pdbx_description
1 polymer ?
#
loop_
_entity_poly.entity_id
_entity_poly.type
_entity_poly.pdbx_seq_one_letter_code
_entity_poly.pdbx_strand_id
1 'polypeptide(L)'
;MSNAETIRLKYFGELAIQVQSGNKDEAIEYFLHPKRSIKAWFESEVDGHTSEKPRKKYEETFNAEIKRVFWDIRNCQNFEEIKNFINDYMIEVDYINYKLDLDENKITESDLKILRENIENELTTKGSPRNEPFQNPSNNKSVMERIGCMESCFWCGALCWGNRDHHIDSNSTKVHHTSHQPEGLLLVHVRNSRELSAKSCHKTGDNWDVWYKGKGPIKWGVAKINDFSDWKFEVHCNHHFDRLMCWFFEKLHVDLAKHKENTKPASYRQLSEYECVGLDYYSIMNTLHVYI
;
A
#
# COMPACT_ATOMS: atom_id res chain seq x y z
N MET A 1 -8.06 -8.34 0.68
CA MET A 1 -7.20 -7.46 1.51
C MET A 1 -7.85 -6.09 1.60
N SER A 2 -8.61 -5.81 2.67
CA SER A 2 -9.47 -4.61 2.76
C SER A 2 -9.18 -3.69 3.96
N ASN A 3 -8.13 -3.92 4.75
CA ASN A 3 -7.81 -3.08 5.92
C ASN A 3 -6.29 -2.89 6.08
N ALA A 4 -5.89 -1.71 6.58
CA ALA A 4 -4.50 -1.30 6.83
C ALA A 4 -3.75 -2.24 7.78
N GLU A 5 -4.47 -2.86 8.72
CA GLU A 5 -3.99 -3.93 9.60
C GLU A 5 -3.37 -5.08 8.79
N THR A 6 -4.12 -5.69 7.88
CA THR A 6 -3.66 -6.83 7.08
C THR A 6 -2.43 -6.47 6.25
N ILE A 7 -2.40 -5.27 5.67
CA ILE A 7 -1.26 -4.80 4.86
C ILE A 7 0.00 -4.70 5.71
N ARG A 8 -0.12 -4.16 6.92
CA ARG A 8 1.01 -4.07 7.87
C ARG A 8 1.46 -5.44 8.34
N LEU A 9 0.53 -6.32 8.71
CA LEU A 9 0.86 -7.67 9.15
C LEU A 9 1.57 -8.45 8.04
N LYS A 10 1.15 -8.30 6.78
CA LYS A 10 1.86 -8.87 5.63
C LYS A 10 3.28 -8.33 5.54
N TYR A 11 3.45 -7.01 5.57
CA TYR A 11 4.77 -6.38 5.50
C TYR A 11 5.68 -6.83 6.65
N PHE A 12 5.17 -6.84 7.88
CA PHE A 12 5.92 -7.33 9.04
C PHE A 12 6.25 -8.81 8.94
N GLY A 13 5.37 -9.62 8.35
CA GLY A 13 5.66 -11.03 8.08
C GLY A 13 6.83 -11.19 7.12
N GLU A 14 6.89 -10.39 6.05
CA GLU A 14 8.01 -10.38 5.11
C GLU A 14 9.32 -9.95 5.79
N LEU A 15 9.29 -8.86 6.57
CA LEU A 15 10.45 -8.42 7.35
C LEU A 15 10.90 -9.49 8.36
N ALA A 16 9.96 -10.18 9.00
CA ALA A 16 10.28 -11.22 9.97
C ALA A 16 10.96 -12.43 9.32
N ILE A 17 10.51 -12.84 8.12
CA ILE A 17 11.14 -13.90 7.33
C ILE A 17 12.59 -13.52 6.98
N GLN A 18 12.82 -12.28 6.55
CA GLN A 18 14.16 -11.78 6.23
C GLN A 18 15.08 -11.80 7.46
N VAL A 19 14.60 -11.22 8.58
CA VAL A 19 15.37 -11.15 9.84
C VAL A 19 15.70 -12.56 10.36
N GLN A 20 14.74 -13.49 10.29
CA GLN A 20 14.94 -14.88 10.68
C GLN A 20 16.00 -15.58 9.81
N SER A 21 16.09 -15.19 8.54
CA SER A 21 17.10 -15.70 7.58
C SER A 21 18.45 -14.99 7.70
N GLY A 22 18.57 -14.00 8.59
CA GLY A 22 19.80 -13.25 8.84
C GLY A 22 19.92 -11.92 8.08
N ASN A 23 19.00 -11.60 7.17
CA ASN A 23 18.95 -10.29 6.51
C ASN A 23 18.15 -9.30 7.35
N LYS A 24 18.82 -8.28 7.89
CA LYS A 24 18.21 -7.33 8.84
C LYS A 24 18.03 -5.92 8.29
N ASP A 25 18.58 -5.63 7.12
CA ASP A 25 18.73 -4.26 6.63
C ASP A 25 17.38 -3.57 6.41
N GLU A 26 16.44 -4.25 5.75
CA GLU A 26 15.10 -3.69 5.51
C GLU A 26 14.31 -3.48 6.81
N ALA A 27 14.44 -4.40 7.77
CA ALA A 27 13.77 -4.26 9.06
C ALA A 27 14.36 -3.10 9.87
N ILE A 28 15.68 -2.93 9.86
CA ILE A 28 16.35 -1.78 10.48
C ILE A 28 15.88 -0.48 9.81
N GLU A 29 15.91 -0.40 8.47
CA GLU A 29 15.44 0.79 7.73
C GLU A 29 13.96 1.07 8.03
N TYR A 30 13.11 0.05 8.17
CA TYR A 30 11.74 0.24 8.65
C TYR A 30 11.68 0.90 10.02
N PHE A 31 12.36 0.37 11.03
CA PHE A 31 12.25 0.92 12.38
C PHE A 31 12.88 2.32 12.52
N LEU A 32 13.87 2.66 11.69
CA LEU A 32 14.42 4.01 11.60
C LEU A 32 13.49 4.97 10.84
N HIS A 33 12.82 4.49 9.79
CA HIS A 33 12.00 5.31 8.90
C HIS A 33 10.64 4.67 8.53
N PRO A 34 9.73 4.42 9.50
CA PRO A 34 8.55 3.57 9.30
C PRO A 34 7.65 4.00 8.14
N LYS A 35 7.40 5.32 8.04
CA LYS A 35 6.56 5.93 6.99
C LYS A 35 7.16 5.76 5.60
N ARG A 36 8.48 5.92 5.47
CA ARG A 36 9.17 5.81 4.17
C ARG A 36 9.18 4.36 3.70
N SER A 37 9.54 3.44 4.59
CA SER A 37 9.76 2.04 4.23
C SER A 37 8.47 1.32 3.87
N ILE A 38 7.40 1.47 4.69
CA ILE A 38 6.11 0.84 4.36
C ILE A 38 5.49 1.42 3.09
N LYS A 39 5.65 2.73 2.85
CA LYS A 39 5.15 3.39 1.65
C LYS A 39 5.85 2.84 0.41
N ALA A 40 7.18 2.80 0.42
CA ALA A 40 7.97 2.30 -0.70
C ALA A 40 7.67 0.81 -0.99
N TRP A 41 7.57 -0.01 0.05
CA TRP A 41 7.15 -1.41 -0.09
C TRP A 41 5.75 -1.53 -0.69
N PHE A 42 4.77 -0.79 -0.16
CA PHE A 42 3.39 -0.89 -0.63
C PHE A 42 3.25 -0.43 -2.09
N GLU A 43 3.93 0.66 -2.46
CA GLU A 43 4.01 1.14 -3.85
C GLU A 43 4.62 0.05 -4.75
N SER A 44 5.73 -0.56 -4.34
CA SER A 44 6.36 -1.65 -5.09
C SER A 44 5.46 -2.89 -5.22
N GLU A 45 4.68 -3.23 -4.19
CA GLU A 45 3.77 -4.39 -4.22
C GLU A 45 2.59 -4.14 -5.17
N VAL A 46 1.92 -2.99 -5.05
CA VAL A 46 0.76 -2.67 -5.90
C VAL A 46 1.18 -2.35 -7.34
N ASP A 47 2.34 -1.75 -7.52
CA ASP A 47 2.91 -1.50 -8.84
C ASP A 47 3.57 -2.76 -9.41
N GLY A 48 4.03 -3.70 -8.58
CA GLY A 48 4.49 -5.02 -9.03
C GLY A 48 3.34 -5.85 -9.62
N HIS A 49 2.09 -5.51 -9.28
CA HIS A 49 0.90 -6.01 -9.96
C HIS A 49 0.62 -5.30 -11.31
N THR A 50 1.49 -4.39 -11.79
CA THR A 50 1.23 -3.57 -12.98
C THR A 50 1.33 -4.27 -14.32
N SER A 51 0.44 -3.74 -15.16
CA SER A 51 0.39 -3.67 -16.61
C SER A 51 0.22 -4.97 -17.38
N GLU A 52 0.93 -6.08 -17.11
CA GLU A 52 0.83 -7.22 -18.04
C GLU A 52 -0.60 -7.78 -18.14
N LYS A 53 -1.28 -8.03 -17.01
CA LYS A 53 -2.66 -8.54 -17.05
C LYS A 53 -3.67 -7.49 -17.54
N PRO A 54 -3.70 -6.24 -17.03
CA PRO A 54 -4.62 -5.22 -17.54
C PRO A 54 -4.36 -4.84 -19.00
N ARG A 55 -3.10 -4.71 -19.42
CA ARG A 55 -2.69 -4.44 -20.80
C ARG A 55 -3.05 -5.60 -21.71
N LYS A 56 -2.72 -6.84 -21.32
CA LYS A 56 -3.11 -8.03 -22.09
C LYS A 56 -4.62 -8.12 -22.21
N LYS A 57 -5.36 -7.85 -21.14
CA LYS A 57 -6.84 -7.82 -21.18
C LYS A 57 -7.37 -6.71 -22.08
N TYR A 58 -6.78 -5.51 -22.05
CA TYR A 58 -7.10 -4.43 -22.97
C TYR A 58 -6.83 -4.83 -24.42
N GLU A 59 -5.65 -5.37 -24.72
CA GLU A 59 -5.28 -5.86 -26.05
C GLU A 59 -6.22 -6.99 -26.49
N GLU A 60 -6.57 -7.93 -25.62
CA GLU A 60 -7.54 -9.00 -25.88
C GLU A 60 -8.93 -8.44 -26.19
N THR A 61 -9.45 -7.52 -25.37
CA THR A 61 -10.77 -6.88 -25.58
C THR A 61 -10.78 -6.04 -26.86
N PHE A 62 -9.75 -5.23 -27.09
CA PHE A 62 -9.61 -4.42 -28.30
C PHE A 62 -9.57 -5.29 -29.55
N ASN A 63 -8.75 -6.34 -29.55
CA ASN A 63 -8.66 -7.26 -30.69
C ASN A 63 -9.95 -8.06 -30.90
N ALA A 64 -10.64 -8.45 -29.83
CA ALA A 64 -11.93 -9.12 -29.93
C ALA A 64 -12.99 -8.19 -30.54
N GLU A 65 -12.98 -6.92 -30.18
CA GLU A 65 -13.89 -5.91 -30.70
C GLU A 65 -13.66 -5.61 -32.18
N ILE A 66 -12.40 -5.43 -32.61
CA ILE A 66 -12.06 -5.31 -34.03
C ILE A 66 -12.52 -6.53 -34.83
N LYS A 67 -12.34 -7.75 -34.29
CA LYS A 67 -12.82 -8.98 -34.93
C LYS A 67 -14.35 -9.05 -35.01
N ARG A 68 -15.06 -8.61 -33.97
CA ARG A 68 -16.53 -8.53 -33.96
C ARG A 68 -17.01 -7.63 -35.08
N VAL A 69 -16.48 -6.40 -35.16
CA VAL A 69 -16.81 -5.42 -36.20
C VAL A 69 -16.55 -5.98 -37.61
N PHE A 70 -15.44 -6.69 -37.82
CA PHE A 70 -15.18 -7.37 -39.08
C PHE A 70 -16.23 -8.39 -39.45
N TRP A 71 -16.60 -9.23 -38.47
CA TRP A 71 -17.54 -10.32 -38.71
C TRP A 71 -18.94 -9.78 -39.03
N ASP A 72 -19.38 -8.75 -38.34
CA ASP A 72 -20.68 -8.12 -38.56
C ASP A 72 -20.76 -7.46 -39.95
N ILE A 73 -19.73 -6.70 -40.37
CA ILE A 73 -19.68 -6.07 -41.70
C ILE A 73 -19.63 -7.11 -42.84
N ARG A 74 -18.91 -8.22 -42.65
CA ARG A 74 -18.85 -9.31 -43.64
C ARG A 74 -20.19 -10.00 -43.83
N ASN A 75 -20.99 -10.09 -42.77
CA ASN A 75 -22.28 -10.79 -42.78
C ASN A 75 -23.45 -9.94 -43.27
N CYS A 76 -23.29 -8.62 -43.39
CA CYS A 76 -24.26 -7.79 -44.09
C CYS A 76 -24.51 -8.36 -45.50
N GLN A 77 -25.72 -8.28 -46.02
CA GLN A 77 -26.07 -8.82 -47.34
C GLN A 77 -26.11 -7.73 -48.42
N ASN A 78 -26.24 -6.48 -48.01
CA ASN A 78 -26.40 -5.33 -48.91
C ASN A 78 -25.79 -4.06 -48.28
N PHE A 79 -25.78 -2.99 -49.07
CA PHE A 79 -25.16 -1.72 -48.68
C PHE A 79 -25.87 -1.04 -47.51
N GLU A 80 -27.20 -1.13 -47.49
CA GLU A 80 -28.03 -0.50 -46.46
C GLU A 80 -27.78 -1.13 -45.09
N GLU A 81 -27.55 -2.44 -45.02
CA GLU A 81 -27.14 -3.12 -43.78
C GLU A 81 -25.77 -2.65 -43.27
N ILE A 82 -24.78 -2.48 -44.17
CA ILE A 82 -23.45 -1.97 -43.78
C ILE A 82 -23.57 -0.53 -43.26
N LYS A 83 -24.34 0.32 -43.95
CA LYS A 83 -24.57 1.71 -43.58
C LYS A 83 -25.24 1.84 -42.22
N ASN A 84 -26.30 1.06 -41.98
CA ASN A 84 -26.98 1.04 -40.68
C ASN A 84 -26.06 0.55 -39.57
N PHE A 85 -25.31 -0.53 -39.80
CA PHE A 85 -24.31 -1.01 -38.83
C PHE A 85 -23.27 0.05 -38.49
N ILE A 86 -22.66 0.71 -39.48
CA ILE A 86 -21.63 1.74 -39.24
C ILE A 86 -22.24 2.90 -38.45
N ASN A 87 -23.44 3.36 -38.81
CA ASN A 87 -24.06 4.48 -38.12
C ASN A 87 -24.40 4.13 -36.66
N ASP A 88 -25.00 2.95 -36.43
CA ASP A 88 -25.33 2.47 -35.09
C ASP A 88 -24.06 2.32 -34.24
N TYR A 89 -22.99 1.76 -34.81
CA TYR A 89 -21.71 1.60 -34.14
C TYR A 89 -21.06 2.94 -33.77
N MET A 90 -21.06 3.91 -34.69
CA MET A 90 -20.49 5.25 -34.45
C MET A 90 -21.31 6.06 -33.42
N ILE A 91 -22.63 5.85 -33.37
CA ILE A 91 -23.49 6.42 -32.34
C ILE A 91 -23.18 5.78 -30.98
N GLU A 92 -23.01 4.46 -30.92
CA GLU A 92 -22.74 3.73 -29.69
C GLU A 92 -21.37 4.07 -29.10
N VAL A 93 -20.33 4.12 -29.93
CA VAL A 93 -18.93 4.25 -29.48
C VAL A 93 -18.50 5.71 -29.32
N ASP A 94 -18.85 6.58 -30.27
CA ASP A 94 -18.34 7.96 -30.32
C ASP A 94 -19.46 9.02 -30.14
N TYR A 95 -20.73 8.61 -29.98
CA TYR A 95 -21.88 9.51 -29.97
C TYR A 95 -21.99 10.38 -31.25
N ILE A 96 -21.45 9.89 -32.37
CA ILE A 96 -21.46 10.57 -33.66
C ILE A 96 -22.57 9.99 -34.53
N ASN A 97 -23.49 10.84 -34.99
CA ASN A 97 -24.46 10.44 -36.01
C ASN A 97 -23.80 10.53 -37.40
N TYR A 98 -23.34 9.39 -37.90
CA TYR A 98 -22.64 9.30 -39.16
C TYR A 98 -23.62 9.14 -40.32
N LYS A 99 -23.87 10.24 -41.04
CA LYS A 99 -24.71 10.23 -42.24
C LYS A 99 -23.88 9.95 -43.49
N LEU A 100 -23.92 8.71 -43.96
CA LEU A 100 -23.49 8.33 -45.30
C LEU A 100 -24.51 8.83 -46.34
N ASP A 101 -24.17 9.92 -47.03
CA ASP A 101 -24.97 10.49 -48.12
C ASP A 101 -24.50 9.91 -49.46
N LEU A 102 -25.06 8.77 -49.86
CA LEU A 102 -24.75 8.07 -51.11
C LEU A 102 -26.02 7.71 -51.87
N ASP A 103 -25.94 7.81 -53.20
CA ASP A 103 -27.03 7.47 -54.12
C ASP A 103 -27.11 5.94 -54.32
N GLU A 104 -27.96 5.30 -53.53
CA GLU A 104 -28.14 3.83 -53.46
C GLU A 104 -28.43 3.18 -54.83
N ASN A 105 -29.02 3.93 -55.76
CA ASN A 105 -29.35 3.44 -57.10
C ASN A 105 -28.13 3.24 -58.02
N LYS A 106 -26.93 3.67 -57.59
CA LYS A 106 -25.68 3.55 -58.36
C LYS A 106 -24.70 2.53 -57.79
N ILE A 107 -25.03 1.89 -56.68
CA ILE A 107 -24.11 0.99 -55.97
C ILE A 107 -24.26 -0.42 -56.50
N THR A 108 -23.16 -0.98 -57.01
CA THR A 108 -23.08 -2.35 -57.50
C THR A 108 -22.58 -3.31 -56.41
N GLU A 109 -22.77 -4.61 -56.62
CA GLU A 109 -22.20 -5.64 -55.75
C GLU A 109 -20.66 -5.60 -55.72
N SER A 110 -20.02 -5.10 -56.78
CA SER A 110 -18.58 -4.86 -56.81
C SER A 110 -18.15 -3.74 -55.86
N ASP A 111 -18.96 -2.68 -55.74
CA ASP A 111 -18.71 -1.56 -54.84
C ASP A 111 -18.84 -1.97 -53.37
N LEU A 112 -19.79 -2.86 -53.07
CA LEU A 112 -19.95 -3.48 -51.75
C LEU A 112 -18.69 -4.26 -51.34
N LYS A 113 -18.14 -5.04 -52.28
CA LYS A 113 -16.91 -5.81 -52.05
C LYS A 113 -15.71 -4.89 -51.82
N ILE A 114 -15.56 -3.84 -52.63
CA ILE A 114 -14.50 -2.83 -52.47
C ILE A 114 -14.62 -2.11 -51.13
N LEU A 115 -15.85 -1.76 -50.70
CA LEU A 115 -16.08 -1.13 -49.40
C LEU A 115 -15.65 -2.04 -48.25
N ARG A 116 -16.01 -3.33 -48.28
CA ARG A 116 -15.58 -4.30 -47.28
C ARG A 116 -14.07 -4.44 -47.22
N GLU A 117 -13.44 -4.62 -48.38
CA GLU A 117 -11.98 -4.73 -48.46
C GLU A 117 -11.28 -3.46 -47.96
N ASN A 118 -11.83 -2.28 -48.23
CA ASN A 118 -11.29 -1.02 -47.74
C ASN A 118 -11.44 -0.86 -46.22
N ILE A 119 -12.61 -1.20 -45.65
CA ILE A 119 -12.79 -1.19 -44.19
C ILE A 119 -11.88 -2.21 -43.52
N GLU A 120 -11.72 -3.40 -44.13
CA GLU A 120 -10.76 -4.43 -43.71
C GLU A 120 -9.32 -3.93 -43.67
N ASN A 121 -8.88 -3.31 -44.75
CA ASN A 121 -7.54 -2.75 -44.83
C ASN A 121 -7.34 -1.60 -43.83
N GLU A 122 -8.31 -0.69 -43.69
CA GLU A 122 -8.25 0.43 -42.75
C GLU A 122 -8.20 -0.04 -41.28
N LEU A 123 -9.09 -0.94 -40.88
CA LEU A 123 -9.09 -1.49 -39.52
C LEU A 123 -7.85 -2.35 -39.25
N THR A 124 -7.30 -3.04 -40.24
CA THR A 124 -6.06 -3.83 -40.07
C THR A 124 -4.81 -2.93 -39.99
N THR A 125 -4.78 -1.84 -40.76
CA THR A 125 -3.63 -0.92 -40.81
C THR A 125 -3.64 0.12 -39.69
N LYS A 126 -4.81 0.57 -39.24
CA LYS A 126 -4.97 1.60 -38.19
C LYS A 126 -5.52 1.06 -36.87
N GLY A 127 -6.12 -0.13 -36.85
CA GLY A 127 -6.63 -0.79 -35.64
C GLY A 127 -5.52 -1.48 -34.83
N SER A 128 -4.46 -0.75 -34.52
CA SER A 128 -3.50 -1.17 -33.50
C SER A 128 -4.00 -0.67 -32.13
N PRO A 129 -3.94 -1.51 -31.07
CA PRO A 129 -4.16 -1.03 -29.71
C PRO A 129 -3.28 0.18 -29.48
N ARG A 130 -3.87 1.28 -28.97
CA ARG A 130 -3.07 2.46 -28.64
C ARG A 130 -2.15 2.09 -27.49
N ASN A 131 -0.96 2.68 -27.46
CA ASN A 131 -0.16 2.71 -26.23
C ASN A 131 -0.86 3.64 -25.24
N GLU A 132 -1.92 3.15 -24.60
CA GLU A 132 -2.52 3.83 -23.47
C GLU A 132 -1.54 3.80 -22.30
N PRO A 133 -1.25 4.94 -21.66
CA PRO A 133 -0.43 4.97 -20.47
C PRO A 133 -1.24 4.37 -19.32
N PHE A 134 -1.22 3.04 -19.16
CA PHE A 134 -1.70 2.39 -17.96
C PHE A 134 -0.95 3.00 -16.78
N GLN A 135 -1.68 3.73 -15.94
CA GLN A 135 -1.09 4.35 -14.76
C GLN A 135 -0.80 3.28 -13.71
N ASN A 136 0.29 3.47 -12.98
CA ASN A 136 0.60 2.67 -11.80
C ASN A 136 -0.55 2.75 -10.78
N PRO A 137 -1.01 1.63 -10.20
CA PRO A 137 -2.01 1.61 -9.14
C PRO A 137 -1.67 2.53 -7.97
N SER A 138 -0.38 2.70 -7.65
CA SER A 138 0.08 3.64 -6.62
C SER A 138 -0.29 5.11 -6.90
N ASN A 139 -0.52 5.49 -8.16
CA ASN A 139 -1.00 6.84 -8.50
C ASN A 139 -2.47 7.05 -8.09
N ASN A 140 -3.21 5.96 -7.84
CA ASN A 140 -4.61 6.05 -7.42
C ASN A 140 -4.71 6.24 -5.90
N LYS A 141 -5.32 7.37 -5.50
CA LYS A 141 -5.54 7.70 -4.08
C LYS A 141 -6.25 6.59 -3.30
N SER A 142 -7.29 5.97 -3.88
CA SER A 142 -8.06 4.89 -3.21
C SER A 142 -7.26 3.60 -2.99
N VAL A 143 -6.25 3.34 -3.84
CA VAL A 143 -5.30 2.24 -3.63
C VAL A 143 -4.39 2.58 -2.47
N MET A 144 -3.82 3.79 -2.49
CA MET A 144 -2.91 4.28 -1.46
C MET A 144 -3.58 4.50 -0.10
N GLU A 145 -4.90 4.71 -0.04
CA GLU A 145 -5.67 4.79 1.21
C GLU A 145 -5.67 3.48 1.99
N ARG A 146 -5.47 2.34 1.32
CA ARG A 146 -5.49 1.01 1.97
C ARG A 146 -4.34 0.81 2.96
N ILE A 147 -3.21 1.51 2.81
CA ILE A 147 -2.07 1.43 3.72
C ILE A 147 -2.38 1.99 5.14
N GLY A 148 -3.47 2.75 5.26
CA GLY A 148 -3.87 3.43 6.49
C GLY A 148 -3.01 4.63 6.85
N CYS A 149 -3.11 5.06 8.11
CA CYS A 149 -2.37 6.20 8.62
C CYS A 149 -0.87 5.88 8.79
N MET A 150 -0.01 6.67 8.16
CA MET A 150 1.45 6.47 8.25
C MET A 150 2.11 7.41 9.28
N GLU A 151 1.33 8.08 10.11
CA GLU A 151 1.89 8.83 11.24
C GLU A 151 2.39 7.85 12.30
N SER A 152 3.65 8.03 12.69
CA SER A 152 4.33 7.19 13.68
C SER A 152 4.23 7.79 15.07
N CYS A 153 3.99 6.94 16.06
CA CYS A 153 4.11 7.30 17.46
C CYS A 153 5.47 7.93 17.69
N PHE A 154 5.47 9.16 18.20
CA PHE A 154 6.71 9.90 18.43
C PHE A 154 7.68 9.14 19.36
N TRP A 155 7.15 8.33 20.27
CA TRP A 155 7.95 7.68 21.29
C TRP A 155 8.47 6.30 20.88
N CYS A 156 7.65 5.48 20.23
CA CYS A 156 8.03 4.11 19.89
C CYS A 156 8.13 3.83 18.38
N GLY A 157 7.74 4.77 17.52
CA GLY A 157 7.80 4.62 16.07
C GLY A 157 6.65 3.83 15.45
N ALA A 158 5.78 3.23 16.28
CA ALA A 158 4.66 2.43 15.80
C ALA A 158 3.67 3.28 14.98
N LEU A 159 3.28 2.79 13.81
CA LEU A 159 2.35 3.51 12.93
C LEU A 159 0.92 3.49 13.49
N CYS A 160 0.19 4.58 13.28
CA CYS A 160 -1.20 4.72 13.69
C CYS A 160 -2.11 3.78 12.89
N TRP A 161 -3.02 3.06 13.55
CA TRP A 161 -3.92 2.07 12.91
C TRP A 161 -5.18 2.69 12.29
N GLY A 162 -5.35 4.00 12.42
CA GLY A 162 -6.44 4.74 11.79
C GLY A 162 -6.36 4.72 10.26
N ASN A 163 -7.46 5.17 9.64
CA ASN A 163 -7.52 5.38 8.20
C ASN A 163 -6.50 6.41 7.74
N ARG A 164 -6.10 6.34 6.47
CA ARG A 164 -5.19 7.32 5.91
C ARG A 164 -5.77 8.74 6.08
N ASP A 165 -4.90 9.67 6.46
CA ASP A 165 -5.22 11.09 6.62
C ASP A 165 -6.32 11.44 7.64
N HIS A 166 -6.68 10.51 8.54
CA HIS A 166 -7.66 10.76 9.62
C HIS A 166 -7.28 11.93 10.56
N HIS A 167 -6.01 12.33 10.58
CA HIS A 167 -5.53 13.49 11.33
C HIS A 167 -6.05 14.85 10.78
N ILE A 168 -6.61 14.86 9.57
CA ILE A 168 -7.27 16.02 8.96
C ILE A 168 -8.68 16.23 9.54
N ASP A 169 -9.29 15.17 10.10
CA ASP A 169 -10.62 15.26 10.68
C ASP A 169 -10.63 16.16 11.93
N SER A 170 -11.76 16.82 12.19
CA SER A 170 -11.91 17.73 13.35
C SER A 170 -12.60 17.07 14.56
N ASN A 171 -12.86 15.77 14.50
CA ASN A 171 -13.64 15.02 15.50
C ASN A 171 -12.74 14.01 16.24
N SER A 172 -13.33 13.06 16.99
CA SER A 172 -12.60 12.03 17.73
C SER A 172 -11.78 11.07 16.86
N THR A 173 -12.05 10.98 15.55
CA THR A 173 -11.25 10.17 14.63
C THR A 173 -9.90 10.78 14.34
N LYS A 174 -9.66 12.06 14.69
CA LYS A 174 -8.34 12.69 14.61
C LYS A 174 -7.28 12.01 15.47
N VAL A 175 -7.71 11.41 16.58
CA VAL A 175 -6.81 10.83 17.58
C VAL A 175 -6.04 9.66 16.99
N HIS A 176 -4.72 9.69 17.12
CA HIS A 176 -3.84 8.61 16.73
C HIS A 176 -3.85 7.49 17.77
N HIS A 177 -4.14 6.28 17.28
CA HIS A 177 -4.12 5.04 18.04
C HIS A 177 -3.07 4.11 17.47
N THR A 178 -2.27 3.46 18.31
CA THR A 178 -1.26 2.52 17.85
C THR A 178 -1.06 1.36 18.82
N SER A 179 -0.75 0.19 18.27
CA SER A 179 -0.17 -0.92 19.01
C SER A 179 1.27 -0.55 19.37
N HIS A 180 1.45 0.00 20.57
CA HIS A 180 2.75 0.53 21.00
C HIS A 180 3.79 -0.58 21.17
N GLN A 181 4.91 -0.42 20.50
CA GLN A 181 6.04 -1.36 20.47
C GLN A 181 7.17 -0.96 21.43
N PRO A 182 8.19 -1.82 21.67
CA PRO A 182 9.40 -1.43 22.40
C PRO A 182 10.01 -0.15 21.83
N GLU A 183 10.21 0.86 22.68
CA GLU A 183 10.64 2.19 22.26
C GLU A 183 12.06 2.21 21.68
N GLY A 184 12.89 1.24 22.06
CA GLY A 184 14.23 1.03 21.53
C GLY A 184 14.26 0.70 20.04
N LEU A 185 13.15 0.25 19.43
CA LEU A 185 13.05 0.12 17.97
C LEU A 185 13.22 1.47 17.27
N LEU A 186 12.75 2.57 17.88
CA LEU A 186 12.98 3.94 17.40
C LEU A 186 14.26 4.56 18.01
N LEU A 187 15.22 3.75 18.45
CA LEU A 187 16.45 4.20 19.09
C LEU A 187 16.25 5.01 20.38
N VAL A 188 15.10 4.86 21.05
CA VAL A 188 14.90 5.42 22.39
C VAL A 188 15.68 4.59 23.40
N HIS A 189 16.44 5.27 24.24
CA HIS A 189 17.35 4.66 25.19
C HIS A 189 17.17 5.24 26.58
N VAL A 190 17.44 4.43 27.59
CA VAL A 190 17.49 4.85 28.99
C VAL A 190 18.62 5.86 29.15
N ARG A 191 18.29 7.07 29.60
CA ARG A 191 19.24 8.21 29.60
C ARG A 191 20.57 7.92 30.31
N ASN A 192 20.50 7.25 31.47
CA ASN A 192 21.67 7.03 32.33
C ASN A 192 22.56 5.90 31.82
N SER A 193 21.98 4.73 31.50
CA SER A 193 22.74 3.57 31.02
C SER A 193 23.09 3.65 29.54
N ARG A 194 22.35 4.47 28.78
CA ARG A 194 22.36 4.57 27.32
C ARG A 194 21.89 3.31 26.60
N GLU A 195 21.34 2.34 27.32
CA GLU A 195 20.80 1.12 26.74
C GLU A 195 19.49 1.40 26.01
N LEU A 196 19.34 0.89 24.79
CA LEU A 196 18.05 0.85 24.11
C LEU A 196 16.99 0.23 25.02
N SER A 197 15.81 0.82 25.03
CA SER A 197 14.78 0.47 25.99
C SER A 197 13.80 -0.55 25.42
N ALA A 198 13.65 -1.68 26.12
CA ALA A 198 12.67 -2.72 25.77
C ALA A 198 11.22 -2.32 26.11
N LYS A 199 11.05 -1.16 26.76
CA LYS A 199 9.78 -0.71 27.28
C LYS A 199 8.87 -0.18 26.16
N SER A 200 7.60 -0.59 26.14
CA SER A 200 6.58 0.06 25.32
C SER A 200 6.12 1.37 25.96
N CYS A 201 5.85 2.39 25.16
CA CYS A 201 5.55 3.73 25.68
C CYS A 201 4.23 3.84 26.46
N HIS A 202 3.27 2.94 26.26
CA HIS A 202 2.06 2.87 27.11
C HIS A 202 2.39 2.49 28.56
N LYS A 203 3.55 1.87 28.83
CA LYS A 203 4.03 1.55 30.19
C LYS A 203 4.70 2.76 30.86
N THR A 204 4.85 3.89 30.18
CA THR A 204 5.45 5.11 30.75
C THR A 204 4.46 5.81 31.66
N GLY A 205 4.81 5.89 32.96
CA GLY A 205 3.94 6.48 33.96
C GLY A 205 3.91 8.01 33.87
N ASP A 206 2.76 8.61 34.19
CA ASP A 206 2.53 10.04 34.01
C ASP A 206 3.47 10.94 34.83
N ASN A 207 3.94 10.43 35.96
CA ASN A 207 4.87 11.14 36.85
C ASN A 207 6.35 10.97 36.46
N TRP A 208 6.65 10.22 35.40
CA TRP A 208 8.01 9.98 34.95
C TRP A 208 8.53 11.18 34.17
N ASP A 209 9.81 11.50 34.35
CA ASP A 209 10.47 12.55 33.58
C ASP A 209 10.84 12.03 32.20
N VAL A 210 10.41 12.76 31.17
CA VAL A 210 10.68 12.44 29.77
C VAL A 210 11.46 13.56 29.08
N TRP A 211 12.22 13.17 28.06
CA TRP A 211 12.93 14.07 27.16
C TRP A 211 12.56 13.74 25.73
N TYR A 212 12.12 14.75 24.97
CA TYR A 212 11.69 14.59 23.59
C TYR A 212 11.83 15.89 22.81
N LYS A 213 12.14 15.82 21.51
CA LYS A 213 12.25 17.00 20.63
C LYS A 213 13.11 18.14 21.24
N GLY A 214 14.17 17.79 21.97
CA GLY A 214 15.03 18.76 22.68
C GLY A 214 14.44 19.36 23.97
N LYS A 215 13.22 18.99 24.36
CA LYS A 215 12.56 19.38 25.61
C LYS A 215 12.84 18.39 26.74
N GLY A 216 12.82 18.85 27.99
CA GLY A 216 12.82 18.02 29.20
C GLY A 216 13.76 18.48 30.31
N PRO A 217 13.61 18.01 31.57
CA PRO A 217 12.60 17.04 32.01
C PRO A 217 11.19 17.62 32.01
N ILE A 218 10.22 16.87 31.48
CA ILE A 218 8.79 17.18 31.58
C ILE A 218 8.09 15.91 32.09
N LYS A 219 7.10 16.05 32.97
CA LYS A 219 6.26 14.92 33.40
C LYS A 219 5.47 14.37 32.22
N TRP A 220 5.49 13.06 32.01
CA TRP A 220 4.83 12.44 30.86
C TRP A 220 3.34 12.79 30.77
N GLY A 221 2.63 12.86 31.90
CA GLY A 221 1.22 13.30 31.94
C GLY A 221 1.02 14.71 31.39
N VAL A 222 1.95 15.62 31.66
CA VAL A 222 1.92 17.00 31.13
C VAL A 222 2.24 17.01 29.64
N ALA A 223 3.25 16.25 29.20
CA ALA A 223 3.59 16.13 27.79
C ALA A 223 2.44 15.58 26.95
N LYS A 224 1.72 14.56 27.45
CA LYS A 224 0.53 14.01 26.78
C LYS A 224 -0.55 15.07 26.52
N ILE A 225 -0.77 15.98 27.48
CA ILE A 225 -1.80 17.02 27.35
C ILE A 225 -1.33 18.16 26.43
N ASN A 226 -0.09 18.60 26.57
CA ASN A 226 0.38 19.82 25.91
C ASN A 226 0.94 19.58 24.50
N ASP A 227 1.62 18.46 24.29
CA ASP A 227 2.43 18.21 23.10
C ASP A 227 1.96 16.98 22.29
N PHE A 228 1.12 16.13 22.88
CA PHE A 228 0.62 14.89 22.25
C PHE A 228 -0.87 14.67 22.48
N SER A 229 -1.67 15.76 22.56
CA SER A 229 -3.12 15.69 22.84
C SER A 229 -3.91 14.91 21.80
N ASP A 230 -3.35 14.80 20.60
CA ASP A 230 -3.86 14.03 19.45
C ASP A 230 -3.39 12.58 19.45
N TRP A 231 -2.67 12.10 20.48
CA TRP A 231 -2.21 10.72 20.61
C TRP A 231 -2.78 10.04 21.84
N LYS A 232 -3.20 8.78 21.69
CA LYS A 232 -3.54 7.89 22.81
C LYS A 232 -2.45 6.86 23.06
N PHE A 233 -1.92 6.90 24.28
CA PHE A 233 -0.86 6.01 24.76
C PHE A 233 -1.43 4.85 25.60
N GLU A 234 -2.35 4.09 25.02
CA GLU A 234 -3.06 2.98 25.67
C GLU A 234 -2.66 1.63 25.06
N VAL A 235 -2.79 0.54 25.82
CA VAL A 235 -2.56 -0.82 25.32
C VAL A 235 -3.55 -1.13 24.20
N HIS A 236 -3.07 -1.61 23.06
CA HIS A 236 -3.95 -2.08 21.99
C HIS A 236 -4.42 -3.51 22.28
N CYS A 237 -5.59 -3.90 21.76
CA CYS A 237 -6.14 -5.24 21.98
C CYS A 237 -5.40 -6.37 21.24
N ASN A 238 -4.40 -6.05 20.39
CA ASN A 238 -3.73 -7.03 19.53
C ASN A 238 -2.41 -7.49 20.14
N HIS A 239 -2.48 -8.43 21.08
CA HIS A 239 -1.31 -8.97 21.79
C HIS A 239 -0.36 -9.77 20.89
N HIS A 240 -0.82 -10.27 19.74
CA HIS A 240 0.04 -10.99 18.79
C HIS A 240 1.02 -10.06 18.09
N PHE A 241 0.58 -8.84 17.77
CA PHE A 241 1.44 -7.78 17.26
C PHE A 241 2.53 -7.40 18.27
N ASP A 242 2.15 -7.25 19.54
CA ASP A 242 3.11 -6.90 20.60
C ASP A 242 4.23 -7.93 20.72
N ARG A 243 3.89 -9.23 20.68
CA ARG A 243 4.89 -10.31 20.69
C ARG A 243 5.81 -10.26 19.47
N LEU A 244 5.29 -9.96 18.28
CA LEU A 244 6.11 -9.80 17.08
C LEU A 244 7.08 -8.62 17.22
N MET A 245 6.62 -7.49 17.75
CA MET A 245 7.48 -6.32 17.95
C MET A 245 8.56 -6.56 19.01
N CYS A 246 8.22 -7.26 20.10
CA CYS A 246 9.20 -7.72 21.10
C CYS A 246 10.23 -8.66 20.46
N TRP A 247 9.81 -9.55 19.57
CA TRP A 247 10.72 -10.44 18.83
C TRP A 247 11.64 -9.66 17.89
N PHE A 248 11.11 -8.67 17.14
CA PHE A 248 11.96 -7.79 16.34
C PHE A 248 12.99 -7.07 17.21
N PHE A 249 12.59 -6.56 18.38
CA PHE A 249 13.51 -5.88 19.28
C PHE A 249 14.60 -6.83 19.79
N GLU A 250 14.25 -8.06 20.19
CA GLU A 250 15.21 -9.12 20.55
C GLU A 250 16.22 -9.40 19.43
N LYS A 251 15.78 -9.40 18.17
CA LYS A 251 16.67 -9.71 17.02
C LYS A 251 17.52 -8.53 16.56
N LEU A 252 17.07 -7.30 16.80
CA LEU A 252 17.64 -6.11 16.16
C LEU A 252 18.34 -5.14 17.13
N HIS A 253 18.12 -5.23 18.44
CA HIS A 253 18.63 -4.21 19.40
C HIS A 253 20.16 -4.01 19.34
N VAL A 254 20.93 -5.05 19.02
CA VAL A 254 22.39 -4.93 18.86
C VAL A 254 22.76 -4.13 17.60
N ASP A 255 22.05 -4.36 16.50
CA ASP A 255 22.33 -3.70 15.23
C ASP A 255 21.80 -2.26 15.23
N LEU A 256 20.59 -2.04 15.76
CA LEU A 256 20.00 -0.72 15.95
C LEU A 256 20.90 0.21 16.78
N ALA A 257 21.53 -0.29 17.84
CA ALA A 257 22.41 0.51 18.69
C ALA A 257 23.59 1.12 17.92
N LYS A 258 24.01 0.54 16.78
CA LYS A 258 25.08 1.05 15.93
C LYS A 258 24.69 2.33 15.16
N HIS A 259 23.40 2.62 15.03
CA HIS A 259 22.89 3.78 14.29
C HIS A 259 22.82 5.07 15.13
N LYS A 260 23.25 5.04 16.39
CA LYS A 260 23.25 6.21 17.26
C LYS A 260 24.47 6.23 18.16
N GLU A 261 25.23 7.32 18.10
CA GLU A 261 26.42 7.49 18.93
C GLU A 261 26.11 7.38 20.41
N ASN A 262 26.99 6.71 21.15
CA ASN A 262 26.89 6.51 22.59
C ASN A 262 25.65 5.75 23.06
N THR A 263 24.92 5.07 22.16
CA THR A 263 23.83 4.16 22.50
C THR A 263 24.36 2.73 22.65
N LYS A 264 23.83 2.00 23.62
CA LYS A 264 24.16 0.60 23.88
C LYS A 264 22.97 -0.30 23.54
N PRO A 265 23.21 -1.57 23.16
CA PRO A 265 22.15 -2.55 23.06
C PRO A 265 21.38 -2.67 24.38
N ALA A 266 20.11 -3.09 24.32
CA ALA A 266 19.36 -3.46 25.52
C ALA A 266 20.10 -4.55 26.32
N SER A 267 20.10 -4.43 27.65
CA SER A 267 20.62 -5.48 28.53
C SER A 267 19.64 -6.65 28.62
N TYR A 268 20.17 -7.86 28.89
CA TYR A 268 19.33 -9.04 29.11
C TYR A 268 18.29 -8.82 30.22
N ARG A 269 18.65 -8.07 31.27
CA ARG A 269 17.72 -7.71 32.34
C ARG A 269 16.52 -6.92 31.81
N GLN A 270 16.74 -5.93 30.95
CA GLN A 270 15.65 -5.18 30.33
C GLN A 270 14.82 -6.07 29.40
N LEU A 271 15.47 -6.87 28.56
CA LEU A 271 14.75 -7.78 27.66
C LEU A 271 13.86 -8.75 28.45
N SER A 272 14.36 -9.30 29.56
CA SER A 272 13.59 -10.18 30.44
C SER A 272 12.46 -9.46 31.18
N GLU A 273 12.69 -8.24 31.67
CA GLU A 273 11.68 -7.45 32.40
C GLU A 273 10.47 -7.10 31.52
N TYR A 274 10.70 -6.87 30.23
CA TYR A 274 9.66 -6.49 29.27
C TYR A 274 9.27 -7.64 28.32
N GLU A 275 9.61 -8.88 28.66
CA GLU A 275 9.22 -10.09 27.91
C GLU A 275 9.67 -10.07 26.42
N CYS A 276 10.80 -9.42 26.14
CA CYS A 276 11.45 -9.33 24.83
C CYS A 276 12.60 -10.32 24.67
N VAL A 277 12.47 -11.53 25.22
CA VAL A 277 13.53 -12.55 25.18
C VAL A 277 12.95 -13.96 25.08
N GLY A 278 13.61 -14.83 24.31
CA GLY A 278 13.21 -16.23 24.17
C GLY A 278 11.90 -16.41 23.40
N LEU A 279 11.59 -15.48 22.51
CA LEU A 279 10.33 -15.50 21.75
C LEU A 279 10.43 -16.49 20.58
N ASP A 280 9.49 -17.43 20.52
CA ASP A 280 9.43 -18.42 19.43
C ASP A 280 8.85 -17.82 18.14
N TYR A 281 9.73 -17.67 17.14
CA TYR A 281 9.39 -17.16 15.82
C TYR A 281 8.25 -17.96 15.17
N TYR A 282 8.34 -19.29 15.18
CA TYR A 282 7.38 -20.13 14.46
C TYR A 282 5.99 -20.05 15.08
N SER A 283 5.88 -20.06 16.40
CA SER A 283 4.61 -19.82 17.12
C SER A 283 4.01 -18.46 16.77
N ILE A 284 4.81 -17.38 16.79
CA ILE A 284 4.33 -16.02 16.47
C ILE A 284 3.82 -15.96 15.04
N MET A 285 4.61 -16.44 14.08
CA MET A 285 4.26 -16.40 12.66
C MET A 285 3.06 -17.30 12.32
N ASN A 286 2.96 -18.49 12.93
CA ASN A 286 1.82 -19.37 12.71
C ASN A 286 0.51 -18.73 13.18
N THR A 287 0.54 -17.97 14.28
CA THR A 287 -0.64 -17.19 14.70
C THR A 287 -0.94 -16.03 13.77
N LEU A 288 0.07 -15.32 13.28
CA LEU A 288 -0.11 -14.19 12.36
C LEU A 288 -0.67 -14.60 11.00
N HIS A 289 -0.29 -15.78 10.47
CA HIS A 289 -0.84 -16.30 9.23
C HIS A 289 -2.35 -16.59 9.26
N VAL A 290 -2.97 -16.68 10.45
CA VAL A 290 -4.43 -16.78 10.56
C VAL A 290 -5.11 -15.43 10.22
N TYR A 291 -4.38 -14.32 10.32
CA TYR A 291 -4.87 -12.95 10.11
C TYR A 291 -4.42 -12.31 8.78
N ILE A 292 -3.54 -12.97 8.04
CA ILE A 292 -3.01 -12.54 6.72
C ILE A 292 -3.74 -13.29 5.61
#